data_AF-A0AA36NBD3-F1
#
_entry.id   AF-A0AA36NBD3-F1
#
_cell.length_a   1.000
_cell.length_b   1.000
_cell.length_c   1.000
_cell.angle_alpha   90.00
_cell.angle_beta   90.00
_cell.angle_gamma   90.00
#
_symmetry.space_group_name_H-M   'P 1'
#
loop_
_entity.id
_entity.type
_entity.pdbx_description
1 polymer ?
#
loop_
_entity_poly.entity_id
_entity_poly.type
_entity_poly.pdbx_seq_one_letter_code
_entity_poly.pdbx_strand_id
1 'polypeptide(L)'
;MDLQYLREIGLHHEFGEALSTDTAELPLAAVMPDDLEFDEEAEAAVAAGLPLFRFGFREAVELPDGGPRGFRGIFRGFMLARGRRRLLHEGLKEQGIELLVPPHCYEAAHFFPATYATLAPLSPRACWAPVDGPATPETFRSACEEVRSWNCRYVVLKDFVKSAKAHGKRFMQVPMEDLEDAACDFVAARGARFNEGVVFKEYVDLVRYPGRGEASTNEWRLWFLGGNLMEVTANSFQEIIGGRRATSEAGLRAGVWNGSVHRQPIHHH
;
A
#
# COMPACT_ATOMS: atom_id res chain seq x y z
N MET A 1 -12.57 -3.70 -14.55
CA MET A 1 -11.38 -4.47 -14.96
C MET A 1 -11.75 -5.94 -14.85
N ASP A 2 -11.56 -6.72 -15.91
CA ASP A 2 -11.87 -8.15 -15.92
C ASP A 2 -10.79 -8.92 -15.13
N LEU A 3 -11.19 -9.88 -14.29
CA LEU A 3 -10.28 -10.78 -13.60
C LEU A 3 -9.40 -11.56 -14.58
N GLN A 4 -9.88 -11.78 -15.81
CA GLN A 4 -9.13 -12.41 -16.89
C GLN A 4 -7.94 -11.54 -17.34
N TYR A 5 -8.11 -10.21 -17.41
CA TYR A 5 -7.04 -9.28 -17.75
C TYR A 5 -5.92 -9.26 -16.69
N LEU A 6 -6.27 -9.34 -15.41
CA LEU A 6 -5.28 -9.45 -14.33
C LEU A 6 -4.44 -10.72 -14.45
N ARG A 7 -5.06 -11.85 -14.86
CA ARG A 7 -4.33 -13.10 -15.13
C ARG A 7 -3.40 -12.94 -16.34
N GLU A 8 -3.86 -12.30 -17.41
CA GLU A 8 -3.07 -12.09 -18.64
C GLU A 8 -1.82 -11.21 -18.46
N ILE A 9 -1.84 -10.25 -17.53
CA ILE A 9 -0.66 -9.40 -17.24
C ILE A 9 0.36 -10.04 -16.29
N GLY A 10 0.32 -11.36 -16.10
CA GLY A 10 1.35 -12.07 -15.34
C GLY A 10 1.15 -12.05 -13.82
N LEU A 11 -0.02 -11.67 -13.31
CA LEU A 11 -0.44 -12.06 -11.95
C LEU A 11 -0.93 -13.53 -11.97
N HIS A 12 -0.11 -14.40 -12.55
CA HIS A 12 -0.20 -15.85 -12.37
C HIS A 12 0.60 -16.16 -11.11
N HIS A 13 -0.09 -16.43 -10.01
CA HIS A 13 0.58 -17.14 -8.94
C HIS A 13 -0.37 -18.14 -8.30
N GLU A 14 0.03 -19.41 -8.38
CA GLU A 14 -0.27 -20.38 -7.33
C GLU A 14 0.37 -19.80 -6.07
N PHE A 15 -0.46 -19.30 -5.17
CA PHE A 15 0.01 -18.95 -3.84
C PHE A 15 0.47 -20.27 -3.20
N GLY A 16 1.74 -20.31 -2.81
CA GLY A 16 2.26 -21.38 -1.96
C GLY A 16 1.35 -21.58 -0.77
N GLU A 17 1.33 -22.83 -0.27
CA GLU A 17 0.41 -23.35 0.75
C GLU A 17 -0.14 -22.24 1.65
N ALA A 18 -1.47 -22.10 1.62
CA ALA A 18 -2.22 -21.25 2.53
C ALA A 18 -1.57 -21.31 3.91
N LEU A 19 -1.36 -20.13 4.54
CA LEU A 19 -0.89 -20.02 5.92
C LEU A 19 -1.45 -21.19 6.72
N SER A 20 -0.57 -22.15 7.06
CA SER A 20 -0.94 -23.36 7.75
C SER A 20 -1.80 -22.98 8.95
N THR A 21 -3.05 -23.43 8.94
CA THR A 21 -4.03 -23.19 10.00
C THR A 21 -3.80 -24.10 11.20
N ASP A 22 -2.64 -24.75 11.28
CA ASP A 22 -2.34 -25.77 12.30
C ASP A 22 -1.61 -25.18 13.51
N THR A 23 -2.29 -24.22 14.14
CA THR A 23 -2.24 -23.97 15.59
C THR A 23 -3.70 -23.74 15.96
N ALA A 24 -4.23 -24.42 16.98
CA ALA A 24 -5.62 -24.29 17.41
C ALA A 24 -6.06 -22.81 17.35
N GLU A 25 -6.85 -22.46 16.32
CA GLU A 25 -6.89 -21.07 15.86
C GLU A 25 -7.54 -20.20 16.94
N LEU A 26 -6.71 -19.38 17.59
CA LEU A 26 -7.21 -18.36 18.51
C LEU A 26 -8.27 -17.52 17.77
N PRO A 27 -9.40 -17.19 18.42
CA PRO A 27 -10.45 -16.39 17.81
C PRO A 27 -9.89 -15.04 17.30
N LEU A 28 -10.49 -14.53 16.23
CA LEU A 28 -10.13 -13.24 15.67
C LEU A 28 -10.74 -12.09 16.48
N ALA A 29 -9.99 -11.02 16.62
CA ALA A 29 -10.45 -9.75 17.16
C ALA A 29 -9.96 -8.58 16.30
N ALA A 30 -10.73 -7.51 16.24
CA ALA A 30 -10.31 -6.24 15.66
C ALA A 30 -9.49 -5.47 16.69
N VAL A 31 -8.31 -4.99 16.27
CA VAL A 31 -7.36 -4.32 17.16
C VAL A 31 -6.93 -3.01 16.51
N MET A 32 -7.19 -1.89 17.17
CA MET A 32 -6.91 -0.57 16.61
C MET A 32 -6.62 0.48 17.68
N PRO A 33 -5.90 1.57 17.36
CA PRO A 33 -5.66 2.65 18.31
C PRO A 33 -6.96 3.24 18.86
N ASP A 34 -6.90 3.72 20.10
CA ASP A 34 -7.92 4.59 20.68
C ASP A 34 -7.82 5.99 20.07
N ASP A 35 -8.33 6.10 18.85
CA ASP A 35 -8.33 7.31 18.03
C ASP A 35 -9.61 7.34 17.18
N LEU A 36 -10.22 8.53 17.09
CA LEU A 36 -11.47 8.78 16.38
C LEU A 36 -11.34 8.52 14.87
N GLU A 37 -10.12 8.57 14.30
CA GLU A 37 -9.87 8.25 12.89
C GLU A 37 -10.28 6.80 12.52
N PHE A 38 -10.43 5.92 13.51
CA PHE A 38 -10.79 4.51 13.30
C PHE A 38 -12.19 4.14 13.82
N ASP A 39 -13.05 5.12 14.13
CA ASP A 39 -14.40 4.84 14.64
C ASP A 39 -15.30 4.12 13.64
N GLU A 40 -15.25 4.49 12.36
CA GLU A 40 -16.01 3.80 11.31
C GLU A 40 -15.58 2.32 11.17
N GLU A 41 -14.26 2.04 11.20
CA GLU A 41 -13.77 0.66 11.16
C GLU A 41 -14.09 -0.12 12.45
N ALA A 42 -14.14 0.54 13.61
CA ALA A 42 -14.56 -0.08 14.86
C ALA A 42 -16.04 -0.49 14.83
N GLU A 43 -16.91 0.41 14.38
CA GLU A 43 -18.34 0.12 14.21
C GLU A 43 -18.55 -1.04 13.23
N ALA A 44 -17.83 -1.05 12.11
CA ALA A 44 -17.88 -2.13 11.13
C ALA A 44 -17.41 -3.48 11.72
N ALA A 45 -16.35 -3.48 12.54
CA ALA A 45 -15.87 -4.69 13.20
C ALA A 45 -16.91 -5.25 14.19
N VAL A 46 -17.53 -4.39 15.00
CA VAL A 46 -18.59 -4.78 15.94
C VAL A 46 -19.82 -5.30 15.20
N ALA A 47 -20.24 -4.64 14.13
CA ALA A 47 -21.35 -5.08 13.28
C ALA A 47 -21.07 -6.44 12.61
N ALA A 48 -19.79 -6.73 12.31
CA ALA A 48 -19.33 -8.02 11.82
C ALA A 48 -19.19 -9.10 12.91
N GLY A 49 -19.48 -8.78 14.17
CA GLY A 49 -19.40 -9.69 15.31
C GLY A 49 -17.98 -9.95 15.81
N LEU A 50 -17.01 -9.11 15.45
CA LEU A 50 -15.64 -9.21 15.97
C LEU A 50 -15.54 -8.52 17.33
N PRO A 51 -14.94 -9.18 18.35
CA PRO A 51 -14.47 -8.49 19.53
C PRO A 51 -13.56 -7.33 19.14
N LEU A 52 -13.79 -6.16 19.73
CA LEU A 52 -13.04 -4.94 19.45
C LEU A 52 -12.14 -4.57 20.63
N PHE A 53 -10.86 -4.37 20.36
CA PHE A 53 -9.89 -3.92 21.35
C PHE A 53 -9.21 -2.62 20.90
N ARG A 54 -9.50 -1.55 21.65
CA ARG A 54 -8.88 -0.23 21.49
C ARG A 54 -7.68 -0.10 22.42
N PHE A 55 -6.58 0.49 21.95
CA PHE A 55 -5.36 0.63 22.74
C PHE A 55 -4.69 2.00 22.58
N GLY A 56 -4.02 2.45 23.64
CA GLY A 56 -3.03 3.54 23.59
C GLY A 56 -1.66 3.02 23.16
N PHE A 57 -0.91 3.78 22.35
CA PHE A 57 0.45 3.40 21.94
C PHE A 57 1.38 4.59 21.74
N ARG A 58 2.04 5.00 22.83
CA ARG A 58 3.08 6.04 22.81
C ARG A 58 4.48 5.42 22.85
N GLU A 59 4.79 4.76 23.97
CA GLU A 59 6.05 4.04 24.20
C GLU A 59 5.81 2.54 24.38
N ALA A 60 4.73 2.18 25.09
CA ALA A 60 4.23 0.83 25.26
C ALA A 60 2.75 0.75 24.85
N VAL A 61 2.26 -0.48 24.69
CA VAL A 61 0.84 -0.76 24.45
C VAL A 61 0.09 -0.66 25.77
N GLU A 62 -0.98 0.11 25.77
CA GLU A 62 -1.87 0.31 26.92
C GLU A 62 -3.27 -0.13 26.53
N LEU A 63 -3.77 -1.19 27.16
CA LEU A 63 -5.14 -1.66 26.99
C LEU A 63 -5.96 -1.32 28.25
N PRO A 64 -7.23 -0.91 28.08
CA PRO A 64 -8.16 -0.85 29.21
C PRO A 64 -8.29 -2.25 29.85
N ASP A 65 -8.29 -2.32 31.19
CA ASP A 65 -8.62 -3.52 31.97
C ASP A 65 -7.82 -4.81 31.65
N GLY A 66 -6.49 -4.72 31.63
CA GLY A 66 -5.60 -5.90 31.72
C GLY A 66 -5.53 -6.79 30.47
N GLY A 67 -6.14 -6.36 29.36
CA GLY A 67 -5.99 -6.95 28.04
C GLY A 67 -6.71 -8.31 27.85
N PRO A 68 -7.39 -8.51 26.71
CA PRO A 68 -8.00 -9.79 26.38
C PRO A 68 -6.93 -10.81 26.00
N ARG A 69 -7.01 -12.02 26.55
CA ARG A 69 -6.03 -13.08 26.28
C ARG A 69 -6.57 -14.09 25.27
N GLY A 70 -5.68 -14.57 24.40
CA GLY A 70 -5.96 -15.68 23.51
C GLY A 70 -6.70 -15.28 22.24
N PHE A 71 -6.32 -14.15 21.64
CA PHE A 71 -6.88 -13.70 20.35
C PHE A 71 -5.81 -13.56 19.29
N ARG A 72 -6.22 -13.73 18.03
CA ARG A 72 -5.48 -13.23 16.87
C ARG A 72 -6.01 -11.87 16.45
N GLY A 73 -5.12 -10.89 16.31
CA GLY A 73 -5.48 -9.50 16.04
C GLY A 73 -5.48 -9.15 14.56
N ILE A 74 -6.62 -8.71 14.03
CA ILE A 74 -6.72 -7.94 12.78
C ILE A 74 -6.37 -6.49 13.13
N PHE A 75 -5.13 -6.10 12.85
CA PHE A 75 -4.67 -4.75 13.16
C PHE A 75 -5.11 -3.73 12.10
N ARG A 76 -5.79 -2.67 12.55
CA ARG A 76 -6.05 -1.45 11.78
C ARG A 76 -5.44 -0.26 12.51
N GLY A 77 -4.64 0.54 11.81
CA GLY A 77 -4.04 1.72 12.41
C GLY A 77 -3.10 2.45 11.48
N PHE A 78 -2.40 3.44 12.02
CA PHE A 78 -1.40 4.21 11.29
C PHE A 78 -0.23 3.33 10.81
N MET A 79 0.36 3.71 9.67
CA MET A 79 1.64 3.12 9.24
C MET A 79 2.74 3.47 10.23
N LEU A 80 3.46 2.45 10.69
CA LEU A 80 4.55 2.58 11.64
C LEU A 80 5.90 2.29 10.97
N ALA A 81 6.94 2.96 11.46
CA ALA A 81 8.32 2.58 11.17
C ALA A 81 8.63 1.18 11.74
N ARG A 82 9.66 0.53 11.20
CA ARG A 82 10.02 -0.88 11.50
C ARG A 82 10.11 -1.17 12.99
N GLY A 83 10.90 -0.37 13.72
CA GLY A 83 11.07 -0.51 15.17
C GLY A 83 9.75 -0.34 15.93
N ARG A 84 8.96 0.68 15.61
CA ARG A 84 7.66 0.90 16.25
C ARG A 84 6.66 -0.22 15.95
N ARG A 85 6.68 -0.80 14.75
CA ARG A 85 5.82 -1.95 14.41
C ARG A 85 6.18 -3.19 15.23
N ARG A 86 7.48 -3.44 15.44
CA ARG A 86 7.95 -4.56 16.29
C ARG A 86 7.57 -4.36 17.74
N LEU A 87 7.75 -3.15 18.28
CA LEU A 87 7.31 -2.82 19.64
C LEU A 87 5.81 -2.98 19.84
N LEU A 88 4.99 -2.53 18.88
CA LEU A 88 3.54 -2.75 18.90
C LEU A 88 3.19 -4.24 18.93
N HIS A 89 3.85 -5.03 18.07
CA HIS A 89 3.62 -6.46 17.97
C HIS A 89 3.93 -7.18 19.27
N GLU A 90 5.12 -6.96 19.84
CA GLU A 90 5.50 -7.59 21.11
C GLU A 90 4.61 -7.11 22.26
N GLY A 91 4.30 -5.80 22.32
CA GLY A 91 3.41 -5.27 23.34
C GLY A 91 2.01 -5.89 23.29
N LEU A 92 1.41 -6.06 22.11
CA LEU A 92 0.12 -6.75 21.98
C LEU A 92 0.23 -8.24 22.30
N LYS A 93 1.33 -8.89 21.92
CA LYS A 93 1.58 -10.31 22.22
C LYS A 93 1.72 -10.56 23.72
N GLU A 94 2.39 -9.67 24.46
CA GLU A 94 2.47 -9.71 25.93
C GLU A 94 1.10 -9.57 26.60
N GLN A 95 0.15 -8.88 25.95
CA GLN A 95 -1.24 -8.78 26.37
C GLN A 95 -2.10 -9.98 25.91
N GLY A 96 -1.52 -10.95 25.19
CA GLY A 96 -2.22 -12.15 24.73
C GLY A 96 -2.93 -12.00 23.38
N ILE A 97 -2.58 -10.97 22.59
CA ILE A 97 -3.07 -10.73 21.24
C ILE A 97 -1.94 -10.95 20.24
N GLU A 98 -2.04 -12.00 19.42
CA GLU A 98 -1.08 -12.27 18.34
C GLU A 98 -1.55 -11.65 17.02
N LEU A 99 -0.84 -10.67 16.48
CA LEU A 99 -1.27 -10.03 15.24
C LEU A 99 -1.20 -11.00 14.06
N LEU A 100 -2.25 -10.99 13.21
CA LEU A 100 -2.28 -11.78 11.98
C LEU A 100 -1.12 -11.47 11.03
N VAL A 101 -0.69 -10.21 11.00
CA VAL A 101 0.42 -9.74 10.17
C VAL A 101 1.63 -9.50 11.07
N PRO A 102 2.55 -10.49 11.19
CA PRO A 102 3.76 -10.34 11.98
C PRO A 102 4.68 -9.27 11.36
N PRO A 103 5.67 -8.75 12.12
CA PRO A 103 6.50 -7.63 11.68
C PRO A 103 7.22 -7.89 10.35
N HIS A 104 7.76 -9.09 10.14
CA HIS A 104 8.47 -9.43 8.90
C HIS A 104 7.55 -9.40 7.66
N CYS A 105 6.29 -9.86 7.77
CA CYS A 105 5.31 -9.76 6.70
C CYS A 105 4.90 -8.30 6.43
N TYR A 106 4.70 -7.51 7.49
CA TYR A 106 4.45 -6.08 7.36
C TYR A 106 5.60 -5.39 6.62
N GLU A 107 6.84 -5.69 7.02
CA GLU A 107 8.06 -5.16 6.42
C GLU A 107 8.16 -5.53 4.93
N ALA A 108 7.95 -6.80 4.59
CA ALA A 108 7.99 -7.30 3.21
C ALA A 108 6.95 -6.62 2.30
N ALA A 109 5.76 -6.30 2.83
CA ALA A 109 4.68 -5.69 2.06
C ALA A 109 4.69 -4.15 2.02
N HIS A 110 5.27 -3.49 3.04
CA HIS A 110 5.18 -2.03 3.19
C HIS A 110 6.48 -1.30 2.83
N PHE A 111 7.64 -1.92 2.99
CA PHE A 111 8.92 -1.29 2.69
C PHE A 111 9.30 -1.58 1.25
N PHE A 112 9.35 -0.52 0.45
CA PHE A 112 9.49 -0.59 -0.99
C PHE A 112 10.68 -1.45 -1.46
N PRO A 113 11.90 -1.35 -0.89
CA PRO A 113 12.99 -2.25 -1.26
C PRO A 113 12.67 -3.73 -1.11
N ALA A 114 11.95 -4.10 -0.05
CA ALA A 114 11.56 -5.49 0.20
C ALA A 114 10.43 -5.93 -0.74
N THR A 115 9.44 -5.07 -0.97
CA THR A 115 8.29 -5.38 -1.84
C THR A 115 8.66 -5.41 -3.32
N TYR A 116 9.62 -4.56 -3.75
CA TYR A 116 9.98 -4.41 -5.15
C TYR A 116 10.54 -5.68 -5.76
N ALA A 117 11.27 -6.52 -4.99
CA ALA A 117 11.76 -7.80 -5.48
C ALA A 117 10.63 -8.69 -6.06
N THR A 118 9.46 -8.72 -5.40
CA THR A 118 8.30 -9.48 -5.85
C THR A 118 7.52 -8.75 -6.96
N LEU A 119 7.51 -7.42 -6.95
CA LEU A 119 6.71 -6.61 -7.88
C LEU A 119 7.48 -6.12 -9.11
N ALA A 120 8.79 -6.36 -9.20
CA ALA A 120 9.65 -5.83 -10.26
C ALA A 120 9.11 -6.12 -11.68
N PRO A 121 8.56 -7.32 -12.00
CA PRO A 121 7.98 -7.57 -13.32
C PRO A 121 6.76 -6.70 -13.68
N LEU A 122 6.07 -6.16 -12.66
CA LEU A 122 4.82 -5.40 -12.78
C LEU A 122 4.98 -3.91 -12.42
N SER A 123 6.18 -3.51 -11.98
CA SER A 123 6.46 -2.15 -11.54
C SER A 123 7.38 -1.45 -12.55
N PRO A 124 7.23 -0.13 -12.74
CA PRO A 124 8.28 0.69 -13.35
C PRO A 124 9.61 0.48 -12.63
N ARG A 125 10.71 0.67 -13.38
CA ARG A 125 12.07 0.55 -12.86
C ARG A 125 12.24 1.39 -11.61
N ALA A 126 12.92 0.84 -10.62
CA ALA A 126 13.23 1.53 -9.40
C ALA A 126 14.54 1.04 -8.80
N CYS A 127 15.25 1.96 -8.16
CA CYS A 127 16.39 1.71 -7.29
C CYS A 127 16.26 2.60 -6.05
N TRP A 128 17.16 2.46 -5.09
CA TRP A 128 17.06 3.19 -3.83
C TRP A 128 18.41 3.39 -3.17
N ALA A 129 18.49 4.41 -2.33
CA ALA A 129 19.64 4.70 -1.48
C ALA A 129 19.16 4.78 -0.02
N PRO A 130 19.67 3.92 0.88
CA PRO A 130 19.54 4.11 2.32
C PRO A 130 20.18 5.43 2.75
N VAL A 131 19.64 6.06 3.79
CA VAL A 131 20.16 7.31 4.35
C VAL A 131 20.43 7.11 5.82
N ASP A 132 21.67 6.71 6.11
CA ASP A 132 22.20 6.54 7.46
C ASP A 132 23.09 7.74 7.83
N GLY A 133 22.46 8.89 8.05
CA GLY A 133 23.17 10.14 8.39
C GLY A 133 22.71 11.35 7.56
N PRO A 134 23.56 12.39 7.43
CA PRO A 134 23.24 13.54 6.61
C PRO A 134 23.02 13.15 5.14
N ALA A 135 21.92 13.61 4.56
CA ALA A 135 21.65 13.47 3.14
C ALA A 135 22.50 14.47 2.36
N THR A 136 23.44 13.95 1.57
CA THR A 136 24.31 14.74 0.69
C THR A 136 24.23 14.20 -0.74
N PRO A 137 24.63 14.96 -1.77
CA PRO A 137 24.66 14.45 -3.13
C PRO A 137 25.45 13.13 -3.27
N GLU A 138 26.52 12.96 -2.49
CA GLU A 138 27.31 11.73 -2.47
C GLU A 138 26.48 10.51 -2.03
N THR A 139 25.58 10.70 -1.05
CA THR A 139 24.70 9.65 -0.52
C THR A 139 23.88 9.00 -1.64
N PHE A 140 23.54 9.77 -2.67
CA PHE A 140 22.65 9.35 -3.75
C PHE A 140 23.35 9.01 -5.06
N ARG A 141 24.67 9.28 -5.18
CA ARG A 141 25.41 9.20 -6.45
C ARG A 141 25.21 7.86 -7.17
N SER A 142 25.44 6.75 -6.46
CA SER A 142 25.33 5.39 -7.04
C SER A 142 23.92 5.11 -7.59
N ALA A 143 22.89 5.44 -6.80
CA ALA A 143 21.51 5.27 -7.25
C ALA A 143 21.19 6.19 -8.45
N CYS A 144 21.67 7.43 -8.46
CA CYS A 144 21.45 8.37 -9.55
C CYS A 144 22.17 7.96 -10.85
N GLU A 145 23.37 7.38 -10.76
CA GLU A 145 24.08 6.80 -11.91
C GLU A 145 23.28 5.65 -12.54
N GLU A 146 22.72 4.75 -11.72
CA GLU A 146 21.83 3.69 -12.20
C GLU A 146 20.59 4.28 -12.88
N VAL A 147 19.94 5.26 -12.25
CA VAL A 147 18.73 5.92 -12.79
C VAL A 147 19.01 6.59 -14.13
N ARG A 148 20.17 7.21 -14.31
CA ARG A 148 20.55 7.82 -15.60
C ARG A 148 20.69 6.78 -16.72
N SER A 149 21.11 5.55 -16.39
CA SER A 149 21.16 4.46 -17.37
C SER A 149 19.77 4.06 -17.91
N TRP A 150 18.69 4.43 -17.21
CA TRP A 150 17.34 4.11 -17.63
C TRP A 150 16.86 4.89 -18.84
N ASN A 151 17.50 6.03 -19.15
CA ASN A 151 17.15 6.91 -20.26
C ASN A 151 15.67 7.35 -20.26
N CYS A 152 15.10 7.64 -19.08
CA CYS A 152 13.77 8.23 -18.95
C CYS A 152 13.86 9.74 -18.69
N ARG A 153 12.74 10.46 -18.90
CA ARG A 153 12.71 11.94 -18.79
C ARG A 153 12.60 12.43 -17.34
N TYR A 154 11.86 11.69 -16.53
CA TYR A 154 11.53 12.10 -15.17
C TYR A 154 11.58 10.91 -14.22
N VAL A 155 11.82 11.23 -12.94
CA VAL A 155 11.88 10.29 -11.83
C VAL A 155 10.96 10.76 -10.72
N VAL A 156 10.31 9.80 -10.07
CA VAL A 156 9.50 9.98 -8.86
C VAL A 156 10.38 9.64 -7.66
N LEU A 157 10.42 10.52 -6.67
CA LEU A 157 11.04 10.28 -5.38
C LEU A 157 9.99 9.97 -4.31
N LYS A 158 10.24 8.93 -3.52
CA LYS A 158 9.49 8.62 -2.30
C LYS A 158 10.45 8.06 -1.24
N ASP A 159 10.01 8.03 0.02
CA ASP A 159 10.75 7.29 1.04
C ASP A 159 10.42 5.79 0.93
N PHE A 160 11.00 4.95 1.80
CA PHE A 160 10.78 3.50 1.72
C PHE A 160 9.32 3.08 1.97
N VAL A 161 8.46 3.95 2.48
CA VAL A 161 7.06 3.65 2.79
C VAL A 161 6.10 4.57 2.02
N LYS A 162 6.11 5.88 2.29
CA LYS A 162 5.17 6.89 1.76
C LYS A 162 5.81 7.87 0.78
N SER A 163 5.01 8.31 -0.19
CA SER A 163 5.35 9.46 -1.04
C SER A 163 5.08 10.80 -0.33
N ALA A 164 5.80 11.85 -0.74
CA ALA A 164 5.66 13.20 -0.20
C ALA A 164 4.53 14.01 -0.88
N LYS A 165 3.30 13.48 -0.87
CA LYS A 165 2.14 14.06 -1.60
C LYS A 165 1.85 15.53 -1.24
N ALA A 166 2.20 15.95 -0.03
CA ALA A 166 2.02 17.32 0.45
C ALA A 166 2.92 18.35 -0.27
N HIS A 167 3.98 17.92 -0.96
CA HIS A 167 4.92 18.79 -1.66
C HIS A 167 4.65 18.90 -3.17
N GLY A 168 3.45 18.49 -3.61
CA GLY A 168 3.00 18.63 -4.98
C GLY A 168 3.83 17.84 -6.00
N LYS A 169 4.05 18.44 -7.18
CA LYS A 169 4.74 17.78 -8.30
C LYS A 169 6.27 17.74 -8.16
N ARG A 170 6.86 18.51 -7.23
CA ARG A 170 8.31 18.68 -7.10
C ARG A 170 9.07 17.36 -7.07
N PHE A 171 8.56 16.40 -6.30
CA PHE A 171 9.17 15.07 -6.15
C PHE A 171 8.52 13.99 -7.03
N MET A 172 7.54 14.35 -7.86
CA MET A 172 6.83 13.42 -8.74
C MET A 172 7.33 13.49 -10.18
N GLN A 173 8.00 14.57 -10.58
CA GLN A 173 8.56 14.75 -11.92
C GLN A 173 9.94 15.41 -11.81
N VAL A 174 10.90 14.73 -11.19
CA VAL A 174 12.27 15.21 -11.03
C VAL A 174 13.04 15.01 -12.34
N PRO A 175 13.62 16.07 -12.93
CA PRO A 175 14.51 15.96 -14.09
C PRO A 175 15.79 15.18 -13.76
N MET A 176 16.43 14.58 -14.78
CA MET A 176 17.61 13.72 -14.60
C MET A 176 18.87 14.48 -14.13
N GLU A 177 18.94 15.76 -14.47
CA GLU A 177 20.00 16.69 -14.09
C GLU A 177 19.95 17.08 -12.60
N ASP A 178 18.80 16.93 -11.94
CA ASP A 178 18.55 17.45 -10.59
C ASP A 178 18.47 16.35 -9.51
N LEU A 179 18.76 15.08 -9.84
CA LEU A 179 18.41 13.92 -9.00
C LEU A 179 18.99 13.98 -7.59
N GLU A 180 20.30 14.22 -7.45
CA GLU A 180 21.00 14.23 -6.17
C GLU A 180 20.50 15.36 -5.26
N ASP A 181 20.37 16.57 -5.81
CA ASP A 181 19.90 17.75 -5.07
C ASP A 181 18.42 17.59 -4.68
N ALA A 182 17.58 17.10 -5.59
CA ALA A 182 16.19 16.80 -5.31
C ALA A 182 16.02 15.70 -4.25
N ALA A 183 16.92 14.73 -4.18
CA ALA A 183 16.92 13.71 -3.13
C ALA A 183 17.33 14.28 -1.77
N CYS A 184 18.34 15.16 -1.71
CA CYS A 184 18.67 15.91 -0.49
C CYS A 184 17.48 16.73 0.01
N ASP A 185 16.87 17.49 -0.91
CA ASP A 185 15.68 18.30 -0.64
C ASP A 185 14.50 17.45 -0.18
N PHE A 186 14.35 16.24 -0.76
CA PHE A 186 13.30 15.30 -0.37
C PHE A 186 13.47 14.86 1.09
N VAL A 187 14.69 14.48 1.50
CA VAL A 187 14.98 14.11 2.89
C VAL A 187 14.69 15.28 3.83
N ALA A 188 15.17 16.47 3.49
CA ALA A 188 14.93 17.69 4.28
C ALA A 188 13.43 18.02 4.40
N ALA A 189 12.69 17.94 3.30
CA ALA A 189 11.26 18.20 3.26
C ALA A 189 10.45 17.19 4.09
N ARG A 190 10.88 15.93 4.13
CA ARG A 190 10.25 14.89 4.95
C ARG A 190 10.54 15.07 6.43
N GLY A 191 11.72 15.57 6.80
CA GLY A 191 12.12 15.84 8.17
C GLY A 191 11.86 14.65 9.10
N ALA A 192 11.17 14.89 10.22
CA ALA A 192 10.83 13.84 11.20
C ALA A 192 9.93 12.71 10.65
N ARG A 193 9.31 12.88 9.47
CA ARG A 193 8.50 11.86 8.79
C ARG A 193 9.29 11.07 7.74
N PHE A 194 10.59 11.33 7.58
CA PHE A 194 11.45 10.57 6.68
C PHE A 194 11.64 9.14 7.18
N ASN A 195 11.75 8.17 6.27
CA ASN A 195 11.82 6.76 6.62
C ASN A 195 12.87 6.02 5.79
N GLU A 196 13.99 5.70 6.45
CA GLU A 196 15.11 4.82 6.07
C GLU A 196 15.89 5.18 4.78
N GLY A 197 15.27 5.68 3.73
CA GLY A 197 15.97 5.97 2.48
C GLY A 197 15.10 6.62 1.41
N VAL A 198 15.72 6.92 0.27
CA VAL A 198 15.06 7.49 -0.91
C VAL A 198 14.96 6.44 -2.00
N VAL A 199 13.75 6.26 -2.53
CA VAL A 199 13.47 5.46 -3.72
C VAL A 199 13.40 6.37 -4.92
N PHE A 200 14.13 6.01 -5.97
CA PHE A 200 14.05 6.59 -7.30
C PHE A 200 13.22 5.64 -8.15
N LYS A 201 12.10 6.11 -8.66
CA LYS A 201 11.20 5.30 -9.49
C LYS A 201 10.98 5.99 -10.83
N GLU A 202 11.09 5.24 -11.92
CA GLU A 202 10.78 5.74 -13.25
C GLU A 202 9.38 6.36 -13.28
N TYR A 203 9.30 7.59 -13.80
CA TYR A 203 8.02 8.24 -14.01
C TYR A 203 7.30 7.58 -15.18
N VAL A 204 6.05 7.17 -14.94
CA VAL A 204 5.14 6.68 -15.97
C VAL A 204 3.93 7.59 -16.03
N ASP A 205 3.63 8.08 -17.23
CA ASP A 205 2.39 8.83 -17.46
C ASP A 205 1.22 7.85 -17.47
N LEU A 206 0.50 7.81 -16.35
CA LEU A 206 -0.60 6.88 -16.17
C LEU A 206 -1.77 7.29 -17.06
N VAL A 207 -2.36 6.30 -17.72
CA VAL A 207 -3.59 6.45 -18.52
C VAL A 207 -4.65 7.17 -17.68
N ARG A 208 -5.38 8.11 -18.28
CA ARG A 208 -6.50 8.81 -17.64
C ARG A 208 -7.78 8.54 -18.38
N TYR A 209 -8.88 8.35 -17.66
CA TYR A 209 -10.20 8.23 -18.23
C TYR A 209 -10.94 9.57 -18.21
N PRO A 210 -11.70 9.90 -19.27
CA PRO A 210 -12.57 11.07 -19.25
C PRO A 210 -13.66 10.91 -18.17
N GLY A 211 -13.81 11.93 -17.32
CA GLY A 211 -14.85 12.01 -16.30
C GLY A 211 -15.87 13.11 -16.62
N ARG A 212 -16.94 13.22 -15.81
CA ARG A 212 -17.86 14.39 -15.87
C ARG A 212 -17.18 15.69 -15.40
N GLY A 213 -16.02 15.59 -14.74
CA GLY A 213 -15.12 16.67 -14.36
C GLY A 213 -13.71 16.46 -14.91
N GLU A 214 -12.67 16.61 -14.08
CA GLU A 214 -11.30 16.35 -14.50
C GLU A 214 -11.07 14.87 -14.86
N ALA A 215 -10.19 14.63 -15.84
CA ALA A 215 -9.81 13.28 -16.23
C ALA A 215 -9.15 12.55 -15.05
N SER A 216 -9.62 11.35 -14.75
CA SER A 216 -9.20 10.60 -13.59
C SER A 216 -8.14 9.57 -13.96
N THR A 217 -7.07 9.50 -13.18
CA THR A 217 -5.99 8.52 -13.39
C THR A 217 -6.53 7.11 -13.28
N ASN A 218 -6.13 6.20 -14.18
CA ASN A 218 -6.47 4.77 -14.14
C ASN A 218 -5.69 4.06 -13.02
N GLU A 219 -6.22 4.13 -11.80
CA GLU A 219 -5.60 3.55 -10.59
C GLU A 219 -6.60 2.71 -9.80
N TRP A 220 -6.23 1.49 -9.46
CA TRP A 220 -7.12 0.54 -8.79
C TRP A 220 -6.48 0.01 -7.51
N ARG A 221 -7.32 -0.29 -6.51
CA ARG A 221 -6.95 -0.99 -5.29
C ARG A 221 -7.49 -2.40 -5.35
N LEU A 222 -6.62 -3.35 -5.05
CA LEU A 222 -6.94 -4.77 -4.98
C LEU A 222 -6.85 -5.18 -3.51
N TRP A 223 -7.87 -5.89 -3.02
CA TRP A 223 -7.96 -6.36 -1.64
C TRP A 223 -7.82 -7.87 -1.61
N PHE A 224 -6.90 -8.38 -0.79
CA PHE A 224 -6.61 -9.81 -0.71
C PHE A 224 -6.81 -10.34 0.71
N LEU A 225 -7.34 -11.56 0.82
CA LEU A 225 -7.45 -12.31 2.08
C LEU A 225 -7.05 -13.77 1.84
N GLY A 226 -6.04 -14.26 2.57
CA GLY A 226 -5.55 -15.64 2.42
C GLY A 226 -5.11 -15.97 1.00
N GLY A 227 -4.53 -15.00 0.27
CA GLY A 227 -4.15 -15.14 -1.15
C GLY A 227 -5.30 -14.94 -2.15
N ASN A 228 -6.55 -14.88 -1.71
CA ASN A 228 -7.71 -14.69 -2.60
C ASN A 228 -7.99 -13.21 -2.81
N LEU A 229 -8.19 -12.81 -4.07
CA LEU A 229 -8.67 -11.47 -4.42
C LEU A 229 -10.14 -11.33 -4.02
N MET A 230 -10.40 -10.46 -3.05
CA MET A 230 -11.73 -10.21 -2.48
C MET A 230 -12.45 -9.10 -3.23
N GLU A 231 -11.75 -8.02 -3.54
CA GLU A 231 -12.36 -6.83 -4.12
C GLU A 231 -11.37 -6.05 -4.99
N VAL A 232 -11.90 -5.42 -6.04
CA VAL A 232 -11.18 -4.47 -6.88
C VAL A 232 -11.97 -3.16 -6.89
N THR A 233 -11.40 -2.10 -6.31
CA THR A 233 -12.03 -0.78 -6.25
C THR A 233 -11.20 0.27 -6.94
N ALA A 234 -11.86 1.24 -7.55
CA ALA A 234 -11.17 2.43 -8.04
C ALA A 234 -10.56 3.22 -6.88
N ASN A 235 -9.44 3.90 -7.13
CA ASN A 235 -8.87 4.80 -6.13
C ASN A 235 -9.88 5.91 -5.75
N SER A 236 -9.86 6.36 -4.50
CA SER A 236 -10.93 7.15 -3.84
C SER A 236 -11.29 8.51 -4.47
N PHE A 237 -10.63 8.90 -5.56
CA PHE A 237 -10.84 10.15 -6.29
C PHE A 237 -11.33 9.94 -7.74
N GLN A 238 -11.69 8.71 -8.11
CA GLN A 238 -12.27 8.41 -9.42
C GLN A 238 -13.80 8.32 -9.29
N GLU A 239 -14.51 9.34 -9.76
CA GLU A 239 -15.91 9.15 -10.13
C GLU A 239 -15.95 8.38 -11.45
N ILE A 240 -16.17 7.06 -11.38
CA ILE A 240 -16.32 6.25 -12.59
C ILE A 240 -17.68 6.55 -13.22
N ILE A 241 -17.69 6.95 -14.49
CA ILE A 241 -18.92 7.04 -15.29
C ILE A 241 -19.52 5.63 -15.42
N GLY A 242 -20.73 5.43 -14.88
CA GLY A 242 -21.58 4.26 -15.16
C GLY A 242 -21.56 3.14 -14.12
N GLY A 243 -20.72 3.21 -13.09
CA GLY A 243 -20.82 2.34 -11.91
C GLY A 243 -21.69 3.01 -10.86
N ARG A 244 -22.82 2.40 -10.47
CA ARG A 244 -23.47 2.81 -9.22
C ARG A 244 -22.40 2.74 -8.12
N ARG A 245 -22.31 3.76 -7.26
CA ARG A 245 -21.79 3.52 -5.91
C ARG A 245 -22.54 2.29 -5.40
N ALA A 246 -21.84 1.20 -5.14
CA ALA A 246 -22.38 0.20 -4.24
C ALA A 246 -22.40 0.88 -2.86
N THR A 247 -23.43 1.69 -2.62
CA THR A 247 -23.88 1.91 -1.26
C THR A 247 -24.16 0.52 -0.74
N SER A 248 -23.48 0.18 0.34
CA SER A 248 -23.62 -1.06 1.08
C SER A 248 -25.05 -1.21 1.56
N GLU A 249 -25.93 -1.69 0.69
CA GLU A 249 -27.22 -2.28 1.02
C GLU A 249 -27.86 -2.79 -0.28
N ALA A 250 -28.19 -4.07 -0.29
CA ALA A 250 -28.85 -4.84 -1.34
C ALA A 250 -27.99 -5.36 -2.52
N GLY A 251 -27.66 -6.65 -2.43
CA GLY A 251 -27.87 -7.53 -3.59
C GLY A 251 -26.69 -8.39 -4.01
N LEU A 252 -26.48 -9.49 -3.28
CA LEU A 252 -26.14 -10.76 -3.94
C LEU A 252 -27.17 -11.00 -5.06
N ARG A 253 -26.79 -10.78 -6.31
CA ARG A 253 -27.31 -11.52 -7.47
C ARG A 253 -26.43 -11.23 -8.69
N ALA A 254 -25.91 -12.32 -9.24
CA ALA A 254 -25.14 -12.39 -10.46
C ALA A 254 -25.79 -11.60 -11.60
N GLY A 255 -24.97 -10.84 -12.32
CA GLY A 255 -25.31 -10.22 -13.59
C GLY A 255 -24.12 -10.36 -14.54
N VAL A 256 -24.12 -11.43 -15.33
CA VAL A 256 -23.22 -11.61 -16.47
C VAL A 256 -23.48 -10.48 -17.45
N TRP A 257 -22.46 -9.68 -17.77
CA TRP A 257 -22.53 -8.72 -18.85
C TRP A 257 -21.83 -9.29 -20.09
N ASN A 258 -22.63 -9.82 -21.01
CA ASN A 258 -22.19 -10.13 -22.38
C ASN A 258 -22.24 -8.83 -23.20
N GLY A 259 -21.09 -8.19 -23.37
CA GLY A 259 -20.92 -7.02 -24.23
C GLY A 259 -19.90 -7.30 -25.33
N SER A 260 -20.36 -7.79 -26.47
CA SER A 260 -19.57 -7.95 -27.70
C SER A 260 -19.09 -6.59 -28.21
N VAL A 261 -17.79 -6.31 -28.10
CA VAL A 261 -17.18 -5.13 -28.73
C VAL A 261 -16.72 -5.50 -30.14
N HIS A 262 -17.39 -4.90 -31.13
CA HIS A 262 -16.98 -4.92 -32.53
C HIS A 262 -15.55 -4.37 -32.68
N ARG A 263 -14.66 -5.17 -33.28
CA ARG A 263 -13.37 -4.71 -33.80
C ARG A 263 -13.62 -3.87 -35.05
N GLN A 264 -13.13 -2.63 -35.08
CA GLN A 264 -12.88 -1.95 -36.35
C GLN A 264 -11.39 -2.06 -36.69
N PRO A 265 -11.03 -2.41 -37.94
CA PRO A 265 -9.63 -2.51 -38.36
C PRO A 265 -9.04 -1.12 -38.64
N ILE A 266 -7.80 -0.93 -38.18
CA ILE A 266 -6.95 0.22 -38.49
C ILE A 266 -6.42 0.03 -39.92
N HIS A 267 -6.72 0.96 -40.82
CA HIS A 267 -6.05 1.04 -42.12
C HIS A 267 -4.79 1.91 -41.99
N HIS A 268 -3.67 1.35 -42.42
CA HIS A 268 -2.43 2.06 -42.65
C HIS A 268 -2.57 3.00 -43.85
N HIS A 269 -2.18 4.27 -43.68
CA HIS A 269 -1.48 5.09 -44.67
C HIS A 269 -0.61 6.10 -43.94
#